data_AF-A0A099S4K8-F1
#
_entry.id   AF-A0A099S4K8-F1
#
_cell.length_a   1.000
_cell.length_b   1.000
_cell.length_c   1.000
_cell.angle_alpha   90.00
_cell.angle_beta   90.00
_cell.angle_gamma   90.00
#
_symmetry.space_group_name_H-M   'P 1'
#
loop_
_entity.id
_entity.type
_entity.pdbx_description
1 polymer ?
#
loop_
_entity_poly.entity_id
_entity_poly.type
_entity_poly.pdbx_seq_one_letter_code
_entity_poly.pdbx_strand_id
1 'polypeptide(L)'
;MSDRENKLRKKWVCRIFSVAMISTLGIILNNIVPIEKTNIAYAAESTKTPTNSAAGQLSVGEFADKPQVKVPIDLEKEKNDQKSVDAGHSPWKLDPIFVTQVFVSLKISPEGIQGDYPIKYEELKVIKNNGKVAIIEVPGDKTPIRRVYLERLIRQDSTGIWTVIGYDPVTNK
;
A
#
# COMPACT_ATOMS: atom_id res chain seq x y z
N MET A 1 32.77 -3.23 59.73
CA MET A 1 34.06 -3.97 59.71
C MET A 1 34.06 -4.84 58.47
N SER A 2 34.85 -4.45 57.44
CA SER A 2 35.27 -5.23 56.26
C SER A 2 34.16 -5.97 55.48
N ASP A 3 33.64 -5.47 54.37
CA ASP A 3 34.37 -5.32 53.10
C ASP A 3 35.66 -6.16 53.07
N ARG A 4 35.52 -7.46 52.89
CA ARG A 4 36.52 -8.40 52.37
C ARG A 4 35.83 -9.73 52.09
N GLU A 5 36.11 -10.30 50.93
CA GLU A 5 35.71 -11.63 50.45
C GLU A 5 34.50 -11.72 49.51
N ASN A 6 34.26 -10.63 48.78
CA ASN A 6 33.89 -10.69 47.37
C ASN A 6 35.08 -11.17 46.51
N LYS A 7 35.67 -12.35 46.82
CA LYS A 7 36.93 -12.78 46.18
C LYS A 7 37.15 -14.28 46.07
N LEU A 8 36.12 -15.12 45.99
CA LEU A 8 36.31 -16.50 45.51
C LEU A 8 35.29 -16.96 44.45
N ARG A 9 34.61 -16.00 43.81
CA ARG A 9 34.09 -16.17 42.43
C ARG A 9 35.24 -16.06 41.44
N LYS A 10 36.14 -17.05 41.40
CA LYS A 10 37.11 -17.29 40.32
C LYS A 10 38.11 -18.35 40.79
N LYS A 11 37.86 -19.62 40.44
CA LYS A 11 38.63 -20.33 39.42
C LYS A 11 38.49 -21.85 39.60
N TRP A 12 37.78 -22.46 38.64
CA TRP A 12 38.12 -23.75 38.04
C TRP A 12 37.98 -25.03 38.89
N VAL A 13 37.72 -26.12 38.18
CA VAL A 13 37.66 -27.53 38.64
C VAL A 13 36.27 -27.92 39.20
N CYS A 14 35.51 -28.82 38.60
CA CYS A 14 35.69 -29.57 37.37
C CYS A 14 34.33 -30.12 36.93
N ARG A 15 34.17 -30.18 35.61
CA ARG A 15 33.18 -30.98 34.90
C ARG A 15 33.19 -32.43 35.40
N ILE A 16 32.02 -32.99 35.73
CA ILE A 16 31.64 -34.34 35.31
C ILE A 16 30.19 -34.27 34.85
N PHE A 17 30.03 -34.55 33.56
CA PHE A 17 28.79 -34.68 32.81
C PHE A 17 28.11 -36.01 33.14
N SER A 18 26.78 -36.08 33.13
CA SER A 18 26.08 -37.16 32.40
C SER A 18 24.58 -36.91 32.21
N VAL A 19 24.29 -36.60 30.94
CA VAL A 19 23.08 -36.72 30.12
C VAL A 19 21.90 -37.54 30.69
N ALA A 20 20.75 -36.89 30.78
CA ALA A 20 19.42 -37.41 30.42
C ALA A 20 18.58 -36.19 29.98
N MET A 21 18.59 -35.76 28.71
CA MET A 21 17.72 -36.27 27.64
C MET A 21 16.25 -36.34 28.11
N ILE A 22 15.49 -35.27 27.88
CA ILE A 22 14.07 -35.25 27.43
C ILE A 22 13.61 -33.78 27.27
N SER A 23 13.23 -33.45 26.03
CA SER A 23 12.34 -32.36 25.60
C SER A 23 12.76 -30.90 25.75
N THR A 24 13.72 -30.48 24.94
CA THR A 24 13.76 -29.11 24.39
C THR A 24 13.58 -29.18 22.88
N LEU A 25 12.35 -29.17 22.38
CA LEU A 25 12.00 -28.86 20.99
C LEU A 25 10.48 -28.72 20.88
N GLY A 26 9.99 -27.54 20.51
CA GLY A 26 8.60 -27.40 20.07
C GLY A 26 7.83 -26.14 20.48
N ILE A 27 8.46 -24.97 20.66
CA ILE A 27 7.71 -23.69 20.64
C ILE A 27 8.47 -22.64 19.84
N ILE A 28 8.70 -22.90 18.54
CA ILE A 28 8.96 -21.86 17.54
C ILE A 28 8.33 -22.33 16.22
N LEU A 29 7.65 -21.41 15.53
CA LEU A 29 6.91 -21.51 14.25
C LEU A 29 5.39 -21.67 14.35
N ASN A 30 4.74 -20.72 15.04
CA ASN A 30 3.42 -20.26 14.62
C ASN A 30 3.58 -19.07 13.64
N ASN A 31 3.84 -19.38 12.37
CA ASN A 31 3.56 -18.53 11.18
C ASN A 31 4.15 -19.22 9.94
N ILE A 32 3.50 -20.30 9.51
CA ILE A 32 3.73 -20.92 8.20
C ILE A 32 2.51 -20.60 7.35
N VAL A 33 2.72 -19.65 6.43
CA VAL A 33 2.15 -19.56 5.07
C VAL A 33 0.65 -19.88 4.92
N PRO A 34 -0.22 -18.91 4.59
CA PRO A 34 -1.52 -19.24 4.02
C PRO A 34 -1.32 -19.89 2.65
N ILE A 35 -1.73 -21.15 2.58
CA ILE A 35 -1.82 -22.02 1.41
C ILE A 35 -2.50 -21.28 0.25
N GLU A 36 -1.84 -21.27 -0.92
CA GLU A 36 -2.43 -20.86 -2.20
C GLU A 36 -3.76 -21.61 -2.42
N LYS A 37 -4.87 -20.86 -2.48
CA LYS A 37 -6.08 -21.36 -3.11
C LYS A 37 -5.94 -21.11 -4.61
N THR A 38 -5.59 -22.16 -5.33
CA THR A 38 -5.63 -22.22 -6.78
C THR A 38 -7.08 -21.97 -7.26
N ASN A 39 -7.27 -20.90 -8.03
CA ASN A 39 -8.52 -20.63 -8.72
C ASN A 39 -8.62 -21.55 -9.94
N ILE A 40 -9.12 -22.77 -9.71
CA ILE A 40 -9.65 -23.63 -10.76
C ILE A 40 -11.16 -23.37 -10.79
N ALA A 41 -11.60 -22.50 -11.69
CA ALA A 41 -12.98 -22.44 -12.20
C ALA A 41 -13.04 -21.42 -13.34
N TYR A 42 -12.48 -21.80 -14.50
CA TYR A 42 -12.98 -21.28 -15.76
C TYR A 42 -14.19 -22.15 -16.16
N ALA A 43 -15.23 -21.46 -16.65
CA ALA A 43 -16.46 -21.95 -17.29
C ALA A 43 -17.75 -21.95 -16.45
N ALA A 44 -18.81 -21.46 -17.11
CA ALA A 44 -20.18 -21.18 -16.67
C ALA A 44 -20.30 -19.92 -15.78
N GLU A 45 -21.03 -18.86 -16.11
CA GLU A 45 -22.32 -18.82 -16.82
C GLU A 45 -22.55 -17.41 -17.41
N SER A 46 -22.97 -17.40 -18.67
CA SER A 46 -23.67 -16.28 -19.27
C SER A 46 -25.05 -16.14 -18.61
N THR A 47 -25.57 -14.91 -18.63
CA THR A 47 -26.94 -14.49 -18.26
C THR A 47 -27.21 -14.25 -16.78
N LYS A 48 -27.25 -12.97 -16.39
CA LYS A 48 -28.43 -12.27 -15.84
C LYS A 48 -28.01 -10.87 -15.39
N THR A 49 -28.52 -9.85 -16.09
CA THR A 49 -28.70 -8.53 -15.49
C THR A 49 -29.61 -8.65 -14.26
N PRO A 50 -29.31 -7.90 -13.20
CA PRO A 50 -30.32 -6.93 -12.78
C PRO A 50 -29.73 -5.57 -12.41
N THR A 51 -30.46 -4.55 -12.83
CA THR A 51 -30.55 -3.23 -12.24
C THR A 51 -30.67 -3.30 -10.72
N ASN A 52 -29.80 -2.57 -10.02
CA ASN A 52 -30.06 -1.75 -8.83
C ASN A 52 -28.81 -1.70 -7.94
N SER A 53 -28.28 -0.49 -7.79
CA SER A 53 -27.98 0.07 -6.47
C SER A 53 -27.18 -0.82 -5.51
N ALA A 54 -25.95 -1.13 -5.87
CA ALA A 54 -24.94 -1.51 -4.89
C ALA A 54 -23.69 -0.73 -5.25
N ALA A 55 -23.56 0.46 -4.66
CA ALA A 55 -22.30 1.16 -4.57
C ALA A 55 -21.29 0.16 -4.00
N GLY A 56 -20.47 -0.41 -4.88
CA GLY A 56 -19.37 -1.28 -4.54
C GLY A 56 -18.52 -0.53 -3.54
N GLN A 57 -18.61 -0.94 -2.28
CA GLN A 57 -17.75 -0.50 -1.21
C GLN A 57 -16.40 -1.17 -1.46
N LEU A 58 -15.72 -0.71 -2.52
CA LEU A 58 -14.39 -1.13 -2.91
C LEU A 58 -13.42 -0.66 -1.82
N SER A 59 -12.56 -1.60 -1.42
CA SER A 59 -11.54 -1.52 -0.37
C SER A 59 -11.40 -0.16 0.30
N VAL A 60 -11.93 -0.04 1.52
CA VAL A 60 -11.33 0.91 2.46
C VAL A 60 -9.97 0.31 2.79
N GLY A 61 -8.99 0.61 1.93
CA GLY A 61 -7.61 0.19 2.09
C GLY A 61 -7.06 0.61 3.45
N GLU A 62 -5.87 0.12 3.74
CA GLU A 62 -5.10 0.21 4.98
C GLU A 62 -4.66 1.65 5.39
N PHE A 63 -5.57 2.61 5.26
CA PHE A 63 -5.41 3.99 5.67
C PHE A 63 -6.04 4.15 7.05
N ALA A 64 -5.26 4.65 8.01
CA ALA A 64 -5.79 5.05 9.31
C ALA A 64 -6.81 6.18 9.13
N ASP A 65 -6.57 7.05 8.16
CA ASP A 65 -7.42 8.18 7.78
C ASP A 65 -8.15 7.91 6.47
N LYS A 66 -9.47 8.14 6.44
CA LYS A 66 -10.27 7.99 5.22
C LYS A 66 -10.25 9.28 4.40
N PRO A 67 -10.21 9.19 3.06
CA PRO A 67 -10.31 10.38 2.20
C PRO A 67 -11.65 11.09 2.41
N GLN A 68 -11.64 12.43 2.37
CA GLN A 68 -12.85 13.24 2.44
C GLN A 68 -13.72 13.07 1.19
N VAL A 69 -13.11 13.03 0.00
CA VAL A 69 -13.80 12.78 -1.28
C VAL A 69 -13.32 11.46 -1.86
N LYS A 70 -14.26 10.55 -2.11
CA LYS A 70 -13.98 9.28 -2.78
C LYS A 70 -14.06 9.43 -4.29
N VAL A 71 -13.12 8.82 -5.00
CA VAL A 71 -13.12 8.75 -6.46
C VAL A 71 -13.80 7.43 -6.87
N PRO A 72 -14.82 7.46 -7.75
CA PRO A 72 -15.43 6.22 -8.24
C PRO A 72 -14.43 5.45 -9.10
N ILE A 73 -14.36 4.15 -8.88
CA ILE A 73 -13.40 3.26 -9.55
C ILE A 73 -14.16 2.18 -10.31
N ASP A 74 -13.76 1.96 -11.55
CA ASP A 74 -14.19 0.82 -12.35
C ASP A 74 -13.06 -0.23 -12.38
N LEU A 75 -13.27 -1.33 -11.67
CA LEU A 75 -12.29 -2.41 -11.57
C LEU A 75 -11.98 -3.07 -12.91
N GLU A 76 -12.94 -3.15 -13.85
CA GLU A 76 -12.68 -3.74 -15.15
C GLU A 76 -11.77 -2.84 -15.99
N LYS A 77 -11.96 -1.53 -15.89
CA LYS A 77 -11.04 -0.56 -16.50
C LYS A 77 -9.64 -0.65 -15.90
N GLU A 78 -9.53 -0.71 -14.57
CA GLU A 78 -8.22 -0.81 -13.90
C GLU A 78 -7.49 -2.11 -14.25
N LYS A 79 -8.20 -3.24 -14.40
CA LYS A 79 -7.60 -4.50 -14.89
C LYS A 79 -7.04 -4.36 -16.31
N ASN A 80 -7.75 -3.69 -17.19
CA ASN A 80 -7.28 -3.45 -18.56
C ASN A 80 -6.11 -2.48 -18.59
N ASP A 81 -6.13 -1.46 -17.73
CA ASP A 81 -5.01 -0.55 -17.53
C ASP A 81 -3.76 -1.29 -17.02
N GLN A 82 -3.91 -2.23 -16.08
CA GLN A 82 -2.81 -3.08 -15.63
C GLN A 82 -2.22 -3.92 -16.76
N LYS A 83 -3.06 -4.55 -17.60
CA LYS A 83 -2.59 -5.32 -18.78
C LYS A 83 -1.83 -4.43 -19.77
N SER A 84 -2.31 -3.20 -19.96
CA SER A 84 -1.65 -2.22 -20.83
C SER A 84 -0.26 -1.84 -20.29
N VAL A 85 -0.15 -1.63 -18.98
CA VAL A 85 1.14 -1.36 -18.32
C VAL A 85 2.08 -2.55 -18.35
N ASP A 86 1.56 -3.76 -18.11
CA ASP A 86 2.32 -5.00 -18.23
C ASP A 86 2.87 -5.21 -19.67
N ALA A 87 2.15 -4.71 -20.69
CA ALA A 87 2.60 -4.68 -22.08
C ALA A 87 3.60 -3.53 -22.40
N GLY A 88 3.99 -2.75 -21.40
CA GLY A 88 4.97 -1.66 -21.53
C GLY A 88 4.37 -0.29 -21.84
N HIS A 89 3.04 -0.13 -21.84
CA HIS A 89 2.40 1.16 -22.05
C HIS A 89 2.28 1.96 -20.75
N SER A 90 2.24 3.30 -20.83
CA SER A 90 1.97 4.17 -19.66
C SER A 90 2.75 3.81 -18.38
N PRO A 91 4.08 3.62 -18.43
CA PRO A 91 4.88 3.15 -17.28
C PRO A 91 4.79 4.08 -16.07
N TRP A 92 4.44 5.34 -16.30
CA TRP A 92 4.21 6.34 -15.27
C TRP A 92 3.13 5.96 -14.25
N LYS A 93 2.19 5.07 -14.58
CA LYS A 93 1.17 4.57 -13.64
C LYS A 93 1.76 3.75 -12.47
N LEU A 94 3.02 3.34 -12.57
CA LEU A 94 3.74 2.60 -11.52
C LEU A 94 4.33 3.52 -10.45
N ASP A 95 4.39 4.82 -10.68
CA ASP A 95 4.89 5.82 -9.74
C ASP A 95 3.71 6.57 -9.07
N PRO A 96 3.54 6.46 -7.75
CA PRO A 96 2.44 7.13 -7.06
C PRO A 96 2.56 8.66 -7.10
N ILE A 97 3.78 9.21 -7.14
CA ILE A 97 4.01 10.66 -7.20
C ILE A 97 3.56 11.18 -8.57
N PHE A 98 3.97 10.52 -9.64
CA PHE A 98 3.59 10.92 -11.00
C PHE A 98 2.08 10.79 -11.23
N VAL A 99 1.46 9.70 -10.75
CA VAL A 99 0.00 9.55 -10.79
C VAL A 99 -0.70 10.70 -10.06
N THR A 100 -0.17 11.11 -8.90
CA THR A 100 -0.70 12.26 -8.15
C THR A 100 -0.55 13.56 -8.92
N GLN A 101 0.61 13.81 -9.52
CA GLN A 101 0.88 15.01 -10.32
C GLN A 101 -0.14 15.15 -11.46
N VAL A 102 -0.34 14.08 -12.24
CA VAL A 102 -1.31 14.05 -13.34
C VAL A 102 -2.73 14.31 -12.81
N PHE A 103 -3.12 13.60 -11.76
CA PHE A 103 -4.47 13.73 -11.19
C PHE A 103 -4.78 15.15 -10.72
N VAL A 104 -3.88 15.76 -9.94
CA VAL A 104 -4.09 17.12 -9.41
C VAL A 104 -4.02 18.15 -10.53
N SER A 105 -3.13 17.96 -11.50
CA SER A 105 -3.01 18.88 -12.64
C SER A 105 -4.27 18.89 -13.50
N LEU A 106 -4.89 17.73 -13.75
CA LEU A 106 -6.18 17.65 -14.45
C LEU A 106 -7.33 18.28 -13.66
N LYS A 107 -7.23 18.33 -12.32
CA LYS A 107 -8.20 19.01 -11.48
C LYS A 107 -8.08 20.54 -11.54
N ILE A 108 -6.88 21.04 -11.79
CA ILE A 108 -6.62 22.48 -12.01
C ILE A 108 -7.03 22.88 -13.43
N SER A 109 -6.73 22.04 -14.42
CA SER A 109 -6.96 22.31 -15.85
C SER A 109 -7.76 21.18 -16.49
N PRO A 110 -9.10 21.17 -16.36
CA PRO A 110 -9.95 20.10 -16.88
C PRO A 110 -9.94 20.00 -18.42
N GLU A 111 -9.64 21.10 -19.10
CA GLU A 111 -9.48 21.17 -20.56
C GLU A 111 -8.19 20.52 -21.08
N GLY A 112 -7.34 20.03 -20.16
CA GLY A 112 -6.02 19.46 -20.46
C GLY A 112 -4.88 20.40 -20.12
N ILE A 113 -3.67 19.84 -20.12
CA ILE A 113 -2.42 20.55 -19.77
C ILE A 113 -1.62 20.70 -21.06
N GLN A 114 -1.28 21.94 -21.42
CA GLN A 114 -0.38 22.23 -22.53
C GLN A 114 0.95 22.74 -21.96
N GLY A 115 2.05 22.09 -22.32
CA GLY A 115 3.38 22.43 -21.82
C GLY A 115 3.68 21.78 -20.46
N ASP A 116 4.23 22.56 -19.53
CA ASP A 116 4.68 22.07 -18.23
C ASP A 116 3.50 21.83 -17.27
N TYR A 117 3.67 20.86 -16.37
CA TYR A 117 2.69 20.61 -15.31
C TYR A 117 2.60 21.82 -14.36
N PRO A 118 1.39 22.19 -13.91
CA PRO A 118 1.19 23.29 -12.95
C PRO A 118 1.82 23.01 -11.58
N ILE A 119 2.10 21.74 -11.27
CA ILE A 119 2.73 21.28 -10.05
C ILE A 119 3.98 20.51 -10.44
N LYS A 120 5.11 20.80 -9.78
CA LYS A 120 6.36 20.09 -10.03
C LYS A 120 6.39 18.77 -9.28
N TYR A 121 7.10 17.79 -9.84
CA TYR A 121 7.24 16.48 -9.22
C TYR A 121 7.89 16.58 -7.82
N GLU A 122 8.90 17.44 -7.71
CA GLU A 122 9.71 17.64 -6.50
C GLU A 122 8.95 18.38 -5.39
N GLU A 123 7.85 19.05 -5.73
CA GLU A 123 7.01 19.73 -4.74
C GLU A 123 6.15 18.72 -3.98
N LEU A 124 5.79 17.58 -4.58
CA LEU A 124 4.93 16.58 -3.97
C LEU A 124 5.66 15.83 -2.83
N LYS A 125 4.98 15.65 -1.70
CA LYS A 125 5.56 14.99 -0.51
C LYS A 125 4.84 13.70 -0.19
N VAL A 126 5.59 12.60 -0.13
CA VAL A 126 5.03 11.31 0.30
C VAL A 126 4.92 11.29 1.83
N ILE A 127 3.70 11.30 2.37
CA ILE A 127 3.43 11.17 3.81
C ILE A 127 3.52 9.70 4.24
N LYS A 128 2.96 8.81 3.42
CA LYS A 128 2.91 7.37 3.69
C LYS A 128 3.10 6.62 2.38
N ASN A 129 3.91 5.57 2.39
CA ASN A 129 3.99 4.59 1.31
C ASN A 129 4.45 3.25 1.90
N ASN A 130 3.60 2.23 1.85
CA ASN A 130 3.94 0.87 2.29
C ASN A 130 4.02 -0.14 1.11
N GLY A 131 4.06 0.37 -0.13
CA GLY A 131 4.04 -0.45 -1.35
C GLY A 131 2.65 -0.95 -1.78
N LYS A 132 1.61 -0.77 -0.95
CA LYS A 132 0.21 -1.11 -1.27
C LYS A 132 -0.68 0.13 -1.28
N VAL A 133 -0.50 0.96 -0.28
CA VAL A 133 -1.16 2.25 -0.09
C VAL A 133 -0.14 3.37 -0.02
N ALA A 134 -0.50 4.52 -0.59
CA ALA A 134 0.28 5.74 -0.53
C ALA A 134 -0.61 6.95 -0.23
N ILE A 135 -0.08 7.86 0.58
CA ILE A 135 -0.68 9.16 0.84
C ILE A 135 0.34 10.21 0.42
N ILE A 136 -0.07 11.08 -0.50
CA ILE A 136 0.78 12.16 -1.02
C ILE A 136 0.15 13.50 -0.64
N GLU A 137 0.96 14.35 -0.03
CA GLU A 137 0.64 15.74 0.24
C GLU A 137 1.01 16.59 -0.96
N VAL A 138 0.09 17.48 -1.32
CA VAL A 138 0.28 18.47 -2.37
C VAL A 138 0.48 19.80 -1.67
N PRO A 139 1.73 20.29 -1.54
CA PRO A 139 1.96 21.60 -0.97
C PRO A 139 1.66 22.65 -2.04
N GLY A 140 0.80 23.60 -1.70
CA GLY A 140 0.59 24.78 -2.53
C GLY A 140 -0.80 25.35 -2.40
N ASP A 141 -0.86 26.66 -2.19
CA ASP A 141 -2.10 27.44 -2.13
C ASP A 141 -2.80 27.53 -3.50
N LYS A 142 -2.14 27.07 -4.57
CA LYS A 142 -2.62 27.09 -5.95
C LYS A 142 -3.43 25.85 -6.35
N THR A 143 -3.53 24.87 -5.47
CA THR A 143 -4.15 23.58 -5.78
C THR A 143 -5.42 23.40 -4.94
N PRO A 144 -6.51 22.88 -5.51
CA PRO A 144 -7.74 22.64 -4.75
C PRO A 144 -7.65 21.41 -3.84
N ILE A 145 -6.52 20.68 -3.86
CA ILE A 145 -6.33 19.37 -3.23
C ILE A 145 -5.12 19.44 -2.29
N ARG A 146 -5.31 19.01 -1.05
CA ARG A 146 -4.25 18.96 -0.03
C ARG A 146 -3.58 17.59 0.06
N ARG A 147 -4.36 16.51 -0.06
CA ARG A 147 -3.86 15.13 0.02
C ARG A 147 -4.52 14.24 -1.00
N VAL A 148 -3.76 13.29 -1.54
CA VAL A 148 -4.25 12.26 -2.46
C VAL A 148 -3.95 10.88 -1.87
N TYR A 149 -4.94 10.01 -1.94
CA TYR A 149 -4.89 8.64 -1.42
C TYR A 149 -4.85 7.69 -2.61
N LEU A 150 -3.80 6.88 -2.67
CA LEU A 150 -3.57 5.94 -3.76
C LEU A 150 -3.46 4.53 -3.21
N GLU A 151 -4.05 3.58 -3.93
CA GLU A 151 -3.98 2.16 -3.61
C GLU A 151 -3.67 1.39 -4.88
N ARG A 152 -2.86 0.34 -4.75
CA ARG A 152 -2.73 -0.65 -5.81
C ARG A 152 -3.91 -1.61 -5.73
N LEU A 153 -4.87 -1.54 -6.65
CA LEU A 153 -6.10 -2.34 -6.52
C LEU A 153 -5.97 -3.74 -7.14
N ILE A 154 -5.37 -3.82 -8.32
CA ILE A 154 -5.30 -5.07 -9.10
C ILE A 154 -4.19 -6.00 -8.62
N ARG A 155 -3.00 -5.44 -8.35
CA ARG A 155 -1.81 -6.19 -7.94
C ARG A 155 -1.07 -5.43 -6.85
N GLN A 156 -0.79 -6.07 -5.72
CA GLN A 156 -0.25 -5.41 -4.51
C GLN A 156 1.29 -5.33 -4.47
N ASP A 157 1.97 -5.79 -5.52
CA ASP A 157 3.44 -5.79 -5.61
C ASP A 157 3.97 -4.57 -6.37
N SER A 158 5.30 -4.48 -6.55
CA SER A 158 5.97 -3.35 -7.21
C SER A 158 5.55 -3.12 -8.66
N THR A 159 4.90 -4.08 -9.30
CA THR A 159 4.44 -4.00 -10.69
C THR A 159 2.96 -3.59 -10.80
N GLY A 160 2.27 -3.45 -9.67
CA GLY A 160 0.90 -2.96 -9.64
C GLY A 160 0.80 -1.46 -9.96
N ILE A 161 -0.20 -1.10 -10.76
CA ILE A 161 -0.55 0.30 -11.02
C ILE A 161 -1.10 0.96 -9.76
N TRP A 162 -0.80 2.24 -9.58
CA TRP A 162 -1.39 3.05 -8.54
C TRP A 162 -2.70 3.67 -9.02
N THR A 163 -3.77 3.44 -8.27
CA THR A 163 -5.09 4.00 -8.54
C THR A 163 -5.45 5.00 -7.46
N VAL A 164 -5.94 6.18 -7.86
CA VAL A 164 -6.43 7.19 -6.91
C VAL A 164 -7.79 6.77 -6.38
N ILE A 165 -7.88 6.53 -5.08
CA ILE A 165 -9.13 6.11 -4.40
C ILE A 165 -9.89 7.29 -3.79
N GLY A 166 -9.20 8.40 -3.57
CA GLY A 166 -9.78 9.57 -2.93
C GLY A 166 -8.78 10.70 -2.70
N TYR A 167 -9.29 11.84 -2.27
CA TYR A 167 -8.49 13.02 -1.97
C TYR A 167 -9.15 13.87 -0.89
N ASP A 168 -8.33 14.70 -0.23
CA ASP A 168 -8.78 15.73 0.68
C ASP A 168 -8.66 17.10 0.00
N PRO A 169 -9.76 17.85 -0.17
CA PRO A 169 -9.68 19.21 -0.66
C PRO A 169 -8.99 20.14 0.34
N VAL A 170 -8.54 21.30 -0.15
CA VAL A 170 -8.18 22.42 0.73
C VAL A 170 -9.45 22.92 1.38
N THR A 171 -9.54 22.79 2.70
CA THR A 171 -10.65 23.39 3.46
C THR A 171 -10.43 24.89 3.47
N ASN A 172 -11.19 25.64 2.66
CA ASN A 172 -11.26 27.09 2.81
C ASN A 172 -11.78 27.37 4.23
N LYS A 173 -10.92 27.95 5.06
CA LYS A 173 -11.28 28.44 6.40
C LYS A 173 -11.81 29.85 6.30
#